data_AF-A0A7Y5MGE6-F1
#
_entry.id   AF-A0A7Y5MGE6-F1
#
_cell.length_a   1.000
_cell.length_b   1.000
_cell.length_c   1.000
_cell.angle_alpha   90.00
_cell.angle_beta   90.00
_cell.angle_gamma   90.00
#
_symmetry.space_group_name_H-M   'P 1'
#
loop_
_entity.id
_entity.type
_entity.pdbx_description
1 polymer ?
#
loop_
_entity_poly.entity_id
_entity_poly.type
_entity_poly.pdbx_seq_one_letter_code
_entity_poly.pdbx_strand_id
1 'polypeptide(L)'
;MTKSVLNRSLFRVRVPKPLVFVIAGISGFASRFKAKPSVLNFEKAYDLTQDNWCCDISKAKKELGYRQEVTLSDGVKETIHWYLENRWM
;
A
#
# COMPACT_ATOMS: atom_id res chain seq x y z
N MET A 1 -8.25 -3.54 12.24
CA MET A 1 -7.25 -2.77 13.02
C MET A 1 -7.22 -1.31 12.57
N THR A 2 -6.94 -0.99 11.31
CA THR A 2 -6.88 0.40 10.77
C THR A 2 -8.14 1.24 11.03
N LYS A 3 -9.35 0.69 10.84
CA LYS A 3 -10.62 1.38 11.15
C LYS A 3 -10.73 1.86 12.60
N SER A 4 -10.18 1.07 13.53
CA SER A 4 -10.21 1.39 14.96
C SER A 4 -9.24 2.51 15.33
N VAL A 5 -8.11 2.60 14.62
CA VAL A 5 -7.08 3.62 14.88
C VAL A 5 -7.48 4.96 14.23
N LEU A 6 -8.09 4.91 13.04
CA LEU A 6 -8.44 6.12 12.28
C LEU A 6 -9.77 6.78 12.73
N ASN A 7 -10.60 6.08 13.51
CA ASN A 7 -11.95 6.51 13.94
C ASN A 7 -12.82 7.13 12.82
N ARG A 8 -12.68 6.65 11.58
CA ARG A 8 -13.45 7.13 10.42
C ARG A 8 -14.30 6.02 9.79
N SER A 9 -15.43 6.43 9.21
CA SER A 9 -16.26 5.56 8.39
C SER A 9 -15.51 5.23 7.10
N LEU A 10 -15.26 3.94 6.86
CA LEU A 10 -14.60 3.45 5.66
C LEU A 10 -15.64 2.84 4.72
N PHE A 11 -15.72 3.36 3.50
CA PHE A 11 -16.54 2.80 2.43
C PHE A 11 -15.71 1.83 1.59
N ARG A 12 -16.13 0.57 1.53
CA ARG A 12 -15.42 -0.49 0.78
C ARG A 12 -16.07 -0.70 -0.57
N VAL A 13 -15.33 -0.43 -1.65
CA VAL A 13 -15.76 -0.71 -3.03
C VAL A 13 -14.99 -1.91 -3.57
N ARG A 14 -15.69 -2.86 -4.19
CA ARG A 14 -15.06 -3.94 -4.95
C ARG A 14 -14.92 -3.51 -6.40
N VAL A 15 -13.69 -3.45 -6.89
CA VAL A 15 -13.37 -3.03 -8.25
C VAL A 15 -12.89 -4.25 -9.04
N PRO A 16 -13.50 -4.60 -10.19
CA PRO A 16 -13.02 -5.70 -11.03
C PRO A 16 -11.61 -5.45 -11.57
N LYS A 17 -10.77 -6.49 -11.67
CA LYS A 17 -9.38 -6.40 -12.18
C LYS A 17 -9.28 -5.64 -13.52
N PRO A 18 -10.13 -5.91 -14.55
CA PRO A 18 -10.05 -5.17 -15.82
C PRO A 18 -10.23 -3.67 -15.67
N LEU A 19 -11.10 -3.23 -14.75
CA LEU A 19 -11.33 -1.80 -14.52
C LEU A 19 -10.10 -1.12 -13.90
N VAL A 20 -9.35 -1.82 -13.04
CA VAL A 20 -8.08 -1.31 -12.48
C VAL A 20 -7.07 -1.05 -13.62
N PHE A 21 -6.95 -1.96 -14.58
CA PHE A 21 -6.07 -1.78 -15.74
C PHE A 21 -6.50 -0.66 -16.68
N VAL A 22 -7.82 -0.47 -16.88
CA VAL A 22 -8.34 0.66 -17.67
C VAL A 22 -7.99 1.99 -17.00
N ILE A 23 -8.24 2.10 -15.69
CA ILE A 23 -7.91 3.32 -14.94
C ILE A 23 -6.41 3.58 -15.02
N ALA A 24 -5.57 2.57 -14.81
CA ALA A 24 -4.12 2.65 -14.90
C ALA A 24 -3.61 3.10 -16.29
N GLY A 25 -4.27 2.65 -17.36
CA GLY A 25 -3.97 3.10 -18.72
C GLY A 25 -4.29 4.58 -18.93
N ILE A 26 -5.47 5.03 -18.48
CA ILE A 26 -5.89 6.44 -18.61
C ILE A 26 -4.99 7.34 -17.76
N SER A 27 -4.72 6.98 -16.51
CA SER A 27 -3.91 7.78 -15.59
C SER A 27 -2.43 7.78 -15.97
N GLY A 28 -1.90 6.64 -16.42
CA GLY A 28 -0.56 6.53 -17.00
C GLY A 28 -0.41 7.41 -18.24
N PHE A 29 -1.35 7.35 -19.17
CA PHE A 29 -1.34 8.18 -20.37
C PHE A 29 -1.44 9.68 -20.03
N ALA A 30 -2.36 10.07 -19.14
CA ALA A 30 -2.51 11.45 -18.68
C ALA A 30 -1.25 11.98 -17.96
N SER A 31 -0.52 11.12 -17.24
CA SER A 31 0.75 11.47 -16.60
C SER A 31 1.91 11.66 -17.57
N ARG A 32 1.76 11.28 -18.84
CA ARG A 32 2.73 11.66 -19.88
C ARG A 32 2.57 13.13 -20.29
N PHE A 33 1.37 13.69 -20.10
CA PHE A 33 1.05 15.10 -20.40
C PHE A 33 1.14 16.01 -19.18
N LYS A 34 1.08 15.45 -17.97
CA LYS A 34 1.31 16.16 -16.71
C LYS A 34 2.65 15.70 -16.15
N ALA A 35 3.61 16.58 -15.89
CA ALA A 35 4.90 16.24 -15.26
C ALA A 35 4.82 15.74 -13.79
N LYS A 36 3.71 15.11 -13.41
CA LYS A 36 3.46 14.48 -12.12
C LYS A 36 3.20 12.98 -12.35
N PRO A 37 3.92 12.10 -11.65
CA PRO A 37 3.74 10.66 -11.79
C PRO A 37 2.31 10.27 -11.41
N SER A 38 1.71 9.36 -12.18
CA SER A 38 0.41 8.80 -11.84
C SER A 38 0.52 7.95 -10.57
N VAL A 39 -0.43 8.14 -9.64
CA VAL A 39 -0.58 7.28 -8.46
C VAL A 39 -0.92 5.84 -8.84
N LEU A 40 -1.61 5.65 -9.97
CA LEU A 40 -1.97 4.34 -10.52
C LEU A 40 -1.41 4.24 -11.95
N ASN A 41 -0.41 3.40 -12.18
CA ASN A 41 0.10 3.08 -13.51
C ASN A 41 -0.03 1.56 -13.76
N PHE A 42 0.39 1.06 -14.91
CA PHE A 42 0.27 -0.37 -15.23
C PHE A 42 1.04 -1.25 -14.24
N GLU A 43 2.24 -0.86 -13.82
CA GLU A 43 3.02 -1.58 -12.79
C GLU A 43 2.22 -1.69 -11.49
N LYS A 44 1.69 -0.57 -10.99
CA LYS A 44 0.84 -0.54 -9.80
C LYS A 44 -0.44 -1.37 -9.98
N ALA A 45 -1.02 -1.41 -11.18
CA ALA A 45 -2.17 -2.25 -11.46
C ALA A 45 -1.82 -3.75 -11.37
N TYR A 46 -0.66 -4.15 -11.91
CA TYR A 46 -0.17 -5.50 -11.73
C TYR A 46 0.07 -5.81 -10.25
N ASP A 47 0.67 -4.89 -9.50
CA ASP A 47 0.94 -5.08 -8.06
C ASP A 47 -0.35 -5.24 -7.24
N LEU A 48 -1.34 -4.39 -7.50
CA LEU A 48 -2.62 -4.36 -6.76
C LEU A 48 -3.55 -5.53 -7.11
N THR A 49 -3.34 -6.17 -8.26
CA THR A 49 -4.18 -7.30 -8.71
C THR A 49 -3.63 -8.67 -8.34
N GLN A 50 -2.42 -8.72 -7.76
CA GLN A 50 -1.88 -9.93 -7.13
C GLN A 50 -2.67 -10.28 -5.87
N ASP A 51 -2.77 -11.58 -5.59
CA ASP A 51 -3.52 -12.05 -4.44
C ASP A 51 -2.73 -11.83 -3.13
N ASN A 52 -1.39 -11.99 -3.17
CA ASN A 52 -0.52 -11.80 -2.00
C ASN A 52 0.86 -11.31 -2.41
N TRP A 53 1.47 -10.54 -1.52
CA TRP A 53 2.90 -10.20 -1.54
C TRP A 53 3.53 -10.76 -0.27
N CYS A 54 4.36 -11.78 -0.43
CA CYS A 54 5.03 -12.46 0.68
C CYS A 54 6.51 -12.08 0.70
N CYS A 55 7.03 -11.78 1.89
CA CYS A 55 8.44 -11.55 2.12
C CYS A 55 9.00 -12.70 2.94
N ASP A 56 10.00 -13.41 2.41
CA ASP A 56 10.72 -14.43 3.16
C ASP A 56 11.93 -13.81 3.89
N ILE A 57 11.94 -13.94 5.21
CA ILE A 57 12.97 -13.39 6.08
C ILE A 57 14.02 -14.44 6.50
N SER A 58 13.96 -15.65 5.93
CA SER A 58 14.83 -16.77 6.32
C SER A 58 16.31 -16.45 6.13
N LYS A 59 16.66 -15.77 5.02
CA LYS A 59 18.04 -15.34 4.76
C LYS A 59 18.54 -14.32 5.79
N ALA A 60 17.74 -13.31 6.10
CA ALA A 60 18.08 -12.27 7.08
C ALA A 60 18.26 -12.86 8.49
N LYS A 61 17.40 -13.82 8.88
CA LYS A 61 17.54 -14.56 10.14
C LYS A 61 18.88 -15.31 10.20
N LYS A 62 19.25 -16.00 9.12
CA LYS A 62 20.45 -16.83 9.06
C LYS A 62 21.74 -16.01 9.06
N GLU A 63 21.80 -14.96 8.24
CA GLU A 63 23.04 -14.21 7.99
C GLU A 63 23.24 -13.03 8.92
N LEU A 64 22.14 -12.40 9.38
CA LEU A 64 22.19 -11.17 10.17
C LEU A 64 21.70 -11.37 11.61
N GLY A 65 21.28 -12.58 11.98
CA GLY A 65 20.63 -12.83 13.26
C GLY A 65 19.31 -12.07 13.44
N TYR A 66 18.70 -11.63 12.32
CA TYR A 66 17.52 -10.76 12.36
C TYR A 66 16.35 -11.42 13.09
N ARG A 67 15.75 -10.70 14.05
CA ARG A 67 14.52 -11.09 14.72
C ARG A 67 13.53 -9.93 14.67
N GLN A 68 12.30 -10.24 14.28
CA GLN A 68 11.23 -9.26 14.28
C GLN A 68 10.81 -8.95 15.72
N GLU A 69 11.01 -7.71 16.16
CA GLU A 69 10.64 -7.24 17.50
C GLU A 69 9.27 -6.54 17.51
N VAL A 70 8.92 -5.90 16.40
CA VAL A 70 7.66 -5.18 16.24
C VAL A 70 6.64 -6.07 15.53
N THR A 71 5.50 -6.29 16.18
CA THR A 71 4.39 -7.00 15.55
C THR A 71 3.76 -6.15 14.45
N LEU A 72 3.16 -6.78 13.43
CA LEU A 72 2.48 -6.03 12.35
C LEU A 72 1.38 -5.10 12.89
N SER A 73 0.66 -5.53 13.92
CA SER A 73 -0.37 -4.71 14.57
C SER A 73 0.22 -3.43 15.16
N ASP A 74 1.33 -3.56 15.87
CA ASP A 74 1.93 -2.42 16.59
C ASP A 74 2.58 -1.45 15.60
N GLY A 75 3.32 -1.95 14.62
CA GLY A 75 3.91 -1.12 13.57
C GLY A 75 2.85 -0.35 12.76
N VAL A 76 1.70 -0.97 12.44
CA VAL A 76 0.59 -0.28 11.77
C VAL A 76 0.00 0.82 12.65
N LYS A 77 -0.20 0.57 13.95
CA LYS A 77 -0.72 1.58 14.89
C LYS A 77 0.23 2.76 15.02
N GLU A 78 1.52 2.50 15.20
CA GLU A 78 2.56 3.52 15.33
C GLU A 78 2.64 4.39 14.07
N THR A 79 2.65 3.74 12.90
CA THR A 79 2.67 4.46 11.61
C THR A 79 1.46 5.39 11.48
N ILE A 80 0.24 4.92 11.81
CA ILE A 80 -0.96 5.77 11.70
C ILE A 80 -0.88 6.97 12.65
N HIS A 81 -0.42 6.79 13.89
CA HIS A 81 -0.27 7.90 14.84
C HIS A 81 0.72 8.94 14.30
N TRP A 82 1.87 8.51 13.77
CA TRP A 82 2.85 9.41 13.18
C TRP A 82 2.26 10.26 12.05
N TYR A 83 1.45 9.66 11.16
CA TYR A 83 0.79 10.39 10.07
C TYR A 83 -0.21 11.45 10.58
N LEU A 84 -0.96 11.14 11.65
CA LEU A 84 -1.91 12.07 12.26
C LEU A 84 -1.19 13.24 12.95
N GLU A 85 -0.13 12.97 13.69
CA GLU A 85 0.67 13.99 14.39
C GLU A 85 1.35 14.96 13.41
N ASN A 86 1.89 14.42 12.32
CA ASN A 86 2.57 15.21 11.30
C ASN A 86 1.60 15.92 10.34
N ARG A 87 0.28 15.68 10.44
CA ARG A 87 -0.75 16.19 9.52
C ARG A 87 -0.52 15.80 8.06
N TRP A 88 -0.04 14.58 7.85
CA TRP A 88 0.13 13.99 6.51
C TRP A 88 -1.13 13.27 6.02
N MET A 89 -2.14 13.15 6.88
CA MET A 89 -3.53 12.74 6.59
C MET A 89 -4.50 13.82 7.03
#